data_AF-A0A6J1UDE6-F1
#
_entry.id   AF-A0A6J1UDE6-F1
#
_cell.length_a   1.000
_cell.length_b   1.000
_cell.length_c   1.000
_cell.angle_alpha   90.00
_cell.angle_beta   90.00
_cell.angle_gamma   90.00
#
_symmetry.space_group_name_H-M   'P 1'
#
loop_
_entity.id
_entity.type
_entity.pdbx_description
1 polymer ?
#
loop_
_entity_poly.entity_id
_entity_poly.type
_entity_poly.pdbx_seq_one_letter_code
_entity_poly.pdbx_strand_id
1 'polypeptide(L)'
;MFEDDTHVYLIEPLELTHSMSNAGRPHVIRRTFGSNAFSQLEDLDTDSTSDWSFLTELQWLRRKRRAAVRGVFEEMKYLELMIVNDYKMFKKHRSSHSNTNNFAKSVVNLVDAIYKEQLNTRVVLVAVETWSDRDRIHVHADPRQMLHDFSRYRQNFIKQHADAVHLLSNVTFHYKRSSLSYFGGICSVARGVGVNEYGLSWAIAQELSQSLAQNLGIQWEPASRKPKGCDCTESWGGCIMEETGVYHPRKFSKCSIAEYRDFLLRGGGFCLFNRPTKLFDATECGNGYVEPGEDCDCGIQTDCHAECCKKCSLSNGAHCSDGPCCNDTCLFFPRGFECRYEVNECDITEICTGDSGQCPPNLHKQDGFACDSNQGRCYSGECKTRDNQCKYIWGNKASGSHKHCYEKLNTEGTQKGNCGKDGDKWIPCHKHDVFCGLLLCANLDGVPRIGHLQGEIIPTSFFHQGVVVNCSCAHVLLDDETDLGYVEDGTPCGPNMMCMDRRCLSIQSLNISSCPMDANGKVCSGHGVCSNEATCICSTTWAGTDCSMFDPRRKDDSEKPSGPKGPSATNLIIGSIAGAILVAAIVLGGTGWGFKNVKKRRYDPSQQGI
;
A
#
# COMPACT_ATOMS: atom_id res chain seq x y z
N MET A 1 11.96 6.92 22.73
CA MET A 1 11.81 5.73 23.59
C MET A 1 12.10 4.53 22.73
N PHE A 2 12.93 3.61 23.19
CA PHE A 2 13.18 2.32 22.52
C PHE A 2 13.20 1.21 23.57
N GLU A 3 12.92 -0.01 23.16
CA GLU A 3 12.75 -1.16 24.04
C GLU A 3 13.55 -2.35 23.49
N ASP A 4 14.16 -3.12 24.39
CA ASP A 4 14.64 -4.47 24.12
C ASP A 4 13.78 -5.49 24.88
N ASP A 5 14.04 -6.78 24.72
CA ASP A 5 13.25 -7.86 25.36
C ASP A 5 13.16 -7.77 26.91
N THR A 6 13.91 -6.86 27.54
CA THR A 6 14.04 -6.75 29.00
C THR A 6 13.89 -5.34 29.58
N HIS A 7 14.18 -4.27 28.80
CA HIS A 7 14.27 -2.91 29.30
C HIS A 7 13.65 -1.87 28.35
N VAL A 8 13.03 -0.86 28.95
CA VAL A 8 12.59 0.36 28.26
C VAL A 8 13.60 1.47 28.51
N TYR A 9 13.99 2.14 27.43
CA TYR A 9 14.94 3.25 27.43
C TYR A 9 14.23 4.57 27.07
N LEU A 10 14.20 5.49 28.02
CA LEU A 10 13.75 6.87 27.81
C LEU A 10 14.95 7.78 27.54
N ILE A 11 14.87 8.57 26.48
CA ILE A 11 15.88 9.56 26.10
C ILE A 11 15.30 10.94 26.41
N GLU A 12 15.87 11.62 27.40
CA GLU A 12 15.48 12.97 27.80
C GLU A 12 16.58 13.96 27.32
N PRO A 13 16.25 15.04 26.60
CA PRO A 13 17.22 16.09 26.28
C PRO A 13 17.62 16.85 27.55
N LEU A 14 18.92 17.06 27.75
CA LEU A 14 19.41 17.94 28.81
C LEU A 14 19.13 19.40 28.44
N GLU A 15 18.63 20.20 29.40
CA GLU A 15 18.51 21.65 29.21
C GLU A 15 19.90 22.28 29.10
N LEU A 16 20.12 23.03 28.01
CA LEU A 16 21.36 23.72 27.72
C LEU A 16 21.37 25.08 28.42
N THR A 17 22.16 25.21 29.47
CA THR A 17 22.57 26.51 30.01
C THR A 17 23.84 26.96 29.25
N HIS A 18 23.63 27.81 28.23
CA HIS A 18 24.61 28.54 27.40
C HIS A 18 24.97 27.97 26.00
N SER A 19 25.19 28.94 25.09
CA SER A 19 25.34 28.75 23.66
C SER A 19 26.70 28.17 23.28
N MET A 20 26.71 26.96 22.72
CA MET A 20 27.81 26.45 21.89
C MET A 20 27.26 25.92 20.58
N SER A 21 27.70 26.52 19.48
CA SER A 21 27.51 26.01 18.13
C SER A 21 28.51 24.88 17.85
N ASN A 22 28.01 23.76 17.32
CA ASN A 22 28.74 22.58 16.82
C ASN A 22 29.37 21.63 17.86
N ALA A 23 28.53 20.78 18.45
CA ALA A 23 28.71 19.33 18.63
C ALA A 23 27.38 18.76 19.16
N GLY A 24 27.10 17.47 18.97
CA GLY A 24 25.78 16.85 19.23
C GLY A 24 25.15 17.15 20.61
N ARG A 25 23.81 17.21 20.65
CA ARG A 25 23.04 17.52 21.87
C ARG A 25 23.19 16.39 22.90
N PRO A 26 23.56 16.68 24.17
CA PRO A 26 23.62 15.66 25.20
C PRO A 26 22.21 15.21 25.60
N HIS A 27 22.03 13.90 25.76
CA HIS A 27 20.79 13.28 26.21
C HIS A 27 21.05 12.41 27.43
N VAL A 28 20.10 12.40 28.37
CA VAL A 28 20.07 11.43 29.47
C VAL A 28 19.30 10.20 29.00
N ILE A 29 19.90 9.02 29.15
CA ILE A 29 19.22 7.75 28.88
C ILE A 29 18.84 7.13 30.23
N ARG A 30 17.53 7.07 30.51
CA ARG A 30 16.96 6.36 31.65
C ARG A 30 16.57 4.95 31.23
N ARG A 31 17.06 3.94 31.96
CA ARG A 31 16.78 2.52 31.76
C ARG A 31 15.84 2.03 32.85
N THR A 32 14.70 1.45 32.47
CA THR A 32 13.70 0.90 33.40
C THR A 32 13.35 -0.53 33.02
N PHE A 33 13.12 -1.39 34.02
CA PHE A 33 12.73 -2.79 33.81
C PHE A 33 11.29 -2.85 33.26
N GLY A 34 11.07 -3.60 32.17
CA GLY A 34 9.83 -3.59 31.39
C GLY A 34 8.55 -3.94 32.17
N SER A 35 8.65 -4.58 33.34
CA SER A 35 7.49 -4.98 34.15
C SER A 35 6.98 -3.91 35.14
N ASN A 36 7.75 -2.84 35.41
CA ASN A 36 7.47 -1.91 36.53
C ASN A 36 7.25 -0.44 36.11
N ALA A 37 7.13 -0.13 34.82
CA ALA A 37 6.98 1.26 34.36
C ALA A 37 5.60 1.88 34.70
N PHE A 38 4.56 1.07 34.92
CA PHE A 38 3.20 1.56 35.14
C PHE A 38 2.83 1.79 36.62
N SER A 39 3.50 1.12 37.57
CA SER A 39 3.13 1.23 38.99
C SER A 39 3.75 2.43 39.70
N GLN A 40 4.74 3.11 39.12
CA GLN A 40 5.37 4.30 39.71
C GLN A 40 4.73 5.63 39.26
N LEU A 41 3.75 5.60 38.34
CA LEU A 41 3.03 6.80 37.91
C LEU A 41 1.73 7.07 38.69
N GLU A 42 1.19 6.09 39.43
CA GLU A 42 -0.05 6.27 40.20
C GLU A 42 0.18 6.79 41.64
N ASP A 43 1.40 6.69 42.19
CA ASP A 43 1.68 6.97 43.62
C ASP A 43 2.14 8.41 43.94
N LEU A 44 2.10 9.34 42.97
CA LEU A 44 2.55 10.73 43.17
C LEU A 44 1.41 11.76 43.35
N ASP A 45 0.15 11.33 43.33
CA ASP A 45 -1.01 12.26 43.29
C ASP A 45 -1.60 12.60 44.68
N THR A 46 -0.91 12.26 45.77
CA THR A 46 -1.35 12.60 47.13
C THR A 46 -0.20 13.05 48.02
N ASP A 47 0.40 14.21 47.76
CA ASP A 47 0.62 15.22 48.82
C ASP A 47 1.25 16.53 48.34
N SER A 48 0.70 17.62 48.87
CA SER A 48 1.28 18.96 49.05
C SER A 48 1.37 19.93 47.85
N THR A 49 0.52 20.94 48.00
CA THR A 49 0.55 22.32 47.50
C THR A 49 1.94 22.92 47.24
N SER A 50 2.29 23.14 45.97
CA SER A 50 3.09 24.29 45.56
C SER A 50 2.77 24.68 44.10
N ASP A 51 2.60 25.98 43.91
CA ASP A 51 2.15 26.65 42.69
C ASP A 51 3.20 26.55 41.58
N TRP A 52 2.91 25.82 40.49
CA TRP A 52 3.75 25.75 39.28
C TRP A 52 2.91 25.89 38.01
N SER A 53 3.19 26.94 37.24
CA SER A 53 2.58 27.31 35.97
C SER A 53 3.04 26.47 34.76
N PHE A 54 3.34 25.17 34.98
CA PHE A 54 3.82 24.26 33.94
C PHE A 54 2.71 23.35 33.34
N LEU A 55 1.54 23.28 33.98
CA LEU A 55 0.46 22.35 33.58
C LEU A 55 -0.42 22.85 32.40
N THR A 56 -0.21 24.05 31.89
CA THR A 56 -0.96 24.57 30.73
C THR A 56 -0.31 24.19 29.40
N GLU A 57 1.01 23.93 29.35
CA GLU A 57 1.73 23.52 28.14
C GLU A 57 1.78 21.99 27.93
N LEU A 58 1.16 21.20 28.80
CA LEU A 58 1.07 19.74 28.67
C LEU A 58 -0.29 19.24 28.14
N GLN A 59 -1.15 20.14 27.63
CA GLN A 59 -2.43 19.76 27.02
C GLN A 59 -2.30 18.93 25.73
N TRP A 60 -1.12 18.89 25.10
CA TRP A 60 -0.81 18.01 23.97
C TRP A 60 -0.56 16.54 24.35
N LEU A 61 -0.32 16.24 25.64
CA LEU A 61 -0.17 14.87 26.14
C LEU A 61 -1.49 14.22 26.56
N ARG A 62 -2.61 14.95 26.60
CA ARG A 62 -3.96 14.36 26.59
C ARG A 62 -4.38 13.97 25.17
N ARG A 63 -3.58 13.11 24.51
CA ARG A 63 -4.14 12.26 23.46
C ARG A 63 -5.07 11.29 24.15
N LYS A 64 -6.39 11.58 24.05
CA LYS A 64 -7.43 10.55 24.04
C LYS A 64 -6.86 9.30 23.38
N ARG A 65 -7.07 8.10 23.96
CA ARG A 65 -6.82 6.81 23.29
C ARG A 65 -7.31 6.90 21.84
N ARG A 66 -6.42 7.28 20.92
CA ARG A 66 -6.59 7.10 19.49
C ARG A 66 -6.22 5.64 19.30
N ALA A 67 -7.11 4.87 18.68
CA ALA A 67 -6.76 3.54 18.19
C ALA A 67 -5.36 3.61 17.56
N ALA A 68 -4.47 2.69 17.92
CA ALA A 68 -3.12 2.66 17.37
C ALA A 68 -3.23 2.65 15.85
N VAL A 69 -2.77 3.73 15.20
CA VAL A 69 -2.80 3.82 13.74
C VAL A 69 -1.82 2.79 13.21
N ARG A 70 -2.33 1.89 12.37
CA ARG A 70 -1.58 0.76 11.84
C ARG A 70 -0.49 1.25 10.89
N GLY A 71 0.74 0.77 11.06
CA GLY A 71 1.81 1.06 10.10
C GLY A 71 1.53 0.41 8.74
N VAL A 72 2.18 0.87 7.67
CA VAL A 72 2.03 0.34 6.29
C VAL A 72 2.13 -1.18 6.21
N PHE A 73 2.79 -1.85 7.15
CA PHE A 73 2.95 -3.30 7.21
C PHE A 73 1.77 -4.05 7.82
N GLU A 74 1.07 -3.43 8.76
CA GLU A 74 -0.08 -4.02 9.47
C GLU A 74 -1.37 -3.94 8.64
N GLU A 75 -1.42 -3.03 7.68
CA GLU A 75 -2.50 -2.96 6.71
C GLU A 75 -2.46 -4.15 5.74
N MET A 76 -3.63 -4.72 5.44
CA MET A 76 -3.79 -5.81 4.48
C MET A 76 -3.70 -5.23 3.06
N LYS A 77 -2.82 -5.79 2.25
CA LYS A 77 -2.68 -5.42 0.83
C LYS A 77 -3.52 -6.33 -0.04
N TYR A 78 -3.89 -5.86 -1.21
CA TYR A 78 -4.63 -6.59 -2.23
C TYR A 78 -3.91 -6.45 -3.56
N LEU A 79 -3.50 -7.57 -4.13
CA LEU A 79 -2.85 -7.64 -5.44
C LEU A 79 -3.86 -8.16 -6.45
N GLU A 80 -4.36 -7.27 -7.30
CA GLU A 80 -5.26 -7.60 -8.41
C GLU A 80 -4.49 -8.28 -9.54
N LEU A 81 -4.64 -9.60 -9.65
CA LEU A 81 -3.93 -10.44 -10.61
C LEU A 81 -4.80 -10.83 -11.80
N MET A 82 -4.26 -10.66 -13.00
CA MET A 82 -4.81 -11.25 -14.21
C MET A 82 -3.89 -12.38 -14.71
N ILE A 83 -4.49 -13.51 -15.08
CA ILE A 83 -3.77 -14.64 -15.69
C ILE A 83 -4.06 -14.72 -17.18
N VAL A 84 -3.01 -14.87 -18.00
CA VAL A 84 -3.12 -15.19 -19.42
C VAL A 84 -2.59 -16.60 -19.65
N ASN A 85 -3.36 -17.43 -20.35
CA ASN A 85 -2.95 -18.78 -20.73
C ASN A 85 -2.64 -18.84 -22.22
N ASP A 86 -1.47 -19.35 -22.57
CA ASP A 86 -1.09 -19.53 -23.97
C ASP A 86 -1.87 -20.66 -24.66
N TYR A 87 -1.73 -20.79 -25.97
CA TYR A 87 -2.45 -21.80 -26.76
C TYR A 87 -2.05 -23.23 -26.37
N LYS A 88 -0.79 -23.45 -25.99
CA LYS A 88 -0.33 -24.76 -25.53
C LYS A 88 -0.95 -25.13 -24.18
N MET A 89 -1.15 -24.16 -23.29
CA MET A 89 -1.85 -24.33 -22.01
C MET A 89 -3.33 -24.69 -22.24
N PHE A 90 -3.97 -24.04 -23.21
CA PHE A 90 -5.34 -24.40 -23.63
C PHE A 90 -5.43 -25.84 -24.14
N LYS A 91 -4.50 -26.26 -25.01
CA LYS A 91 -4.43 -27.65 -25.51
C LYS A 91 -4.18 -28.66 -24.39
N LYS A 92 -3.27 -28.34 -23.46
CA LYS A 92 -2.96 -29.18 -22.29
C LYS A 92 -4.21 -29.45 -21.45
N HIS A 93 -5.07 -28.45 -21.30
CA HIS A 93 -6.32 -28.53 -20.56
C HIS A 93 -7.52 -28.99 -21.39
N ARG A 94 -7.26 -29.87 -22.37
CA ARG A 94 -8.28 -30.49 -23.23
C ARG A 94 -9.08 -29.49 -24.06
N SER A 95 -8.47 -28.36 -24.44
CA SER A 95 -9.12 -27.29 -25.22
C SER A 95 -10.43 -26.79 -24.57
N SER A 96 -10.43 -26.65 -23.25
CA SER A 96 -11.60 -26.19 -22.47
C SER A 96 -11.26 -24.96 -21.65
N HIS A 97 -12.00 -23.87 -21.89
CA HIS A 97 -11.91 -22.64 -21.09
C HIS A 97 -12.24 -22.89 -19.62
N SER A 98 -13.20 -23.77 -19.33
CA SER A 98 -13.53 -24.11 -17.94
C SER A 98 -12.34 -24.78 -17.24
N ASN A 99 -11.60 -25.65 -17.93
CA ASN A 99 -10.48 -26.35 -17.32
C ASN A 99 -9.29 -25.40 -17.09
N THR A 100 -8.96 -24.51 -18.05
CA THR A 100 -7.89 -23.51 -17.85
C THR A 100 -8.26 -22.52 -16.75
N ASN A 101 -9.51 -22.07 -16.70
CA ASN A 101 -9.99 -21.15 -15.66
C ASN A 101 -9.93 -21.81 -14.27
N ASN A 102 -10.41 -23.04 -14.12
CA ASN A 102 -10.36 -23.77 -12.84
C ASN A 102 -8.92 -24.05 -12.40
N PHE A 103 -8.02 -24.32 -13.36
CA PHE A 103 -6.60 -24.49 -13.07
C PHE A 103 -5.96 -23.18 -12.57
N ALA A 104 -6.19 -22.07 -13.26
CA ALA A 104 -5.70 -20.75 -12.84
C ALA A 104 -6.22 -20.37 -11.44
N LYS A 105 -7.52 -20.56 -11.17
CA LYS A 105 -8.11 -20.36 -9.82
C LYS A 105 -7.40 -21.20 -8.76
N SER A 106 -7.21 -22.49 -9.05
CA SER A 106 -6.56 -23.40 -8.10
C SER A 106 -5.14 -22.96 -7.77
N VAL A 107 -4.37 -22.54 -8.78
CA VAL A 107 -3.01 -22.01 -8.58
C VAL A 107 -3.04 -20.73 -7.75
N VAL A 108 -3.89 -19.75 -8.11
CA VAL A 108 -3.94 -18.46 -7.42
C VAL A 108 -4.40 -18.62 -5.96
N ASN A 109 -5.33 -19.52 -5.66
CA ASN A 109 -5.75 -19.79 -4.28
C ASN A 109 -4.60 -20.32 -3.41
N LEU A 110 -3.68 -21.09 -3.99
CA LEU A 110 -2.48 -21.54 -3.27
C LEU A 110 -1.52 -20.39 -3.00
N VAL A 111 -1.35 -19.49 -3.98
CA VAL A 111 -0.52 -18.29 -3.83
C VAL A 111 -1.12 -17.32 -2.80
N ASP A 112 -2.44 -17.09 -2.83
CA ASP A 112 -3.16 -16.23 -1.87
C ASP A 112 -2.92 -16.72 -0.43
N ALA A 113 -3.03 -18.03 -0.20
CA ALA A 113 -2.77 -18.61 1.12
C ALA A 113 -1.35 -18.32 1.63
N ILE A 114 -0.35 -18.46 0.77
CA ILE A 114 1.06 -18.17 1.09
C ILE A 114 1.24 -16.68 1.40
N TYR A 115 0.75 -15.80 0.52
CA TYR A 115 0.95 -14.35 0.62
C TYR A 115 0.18 -13.74 1.79
N LYS A 116 -1.03 -14.25 2.08
CA LYS A 116 -1.84 -13.83 3.22
C LYS A 116 -1.11 -14.12 4.53
N GLU A 117 -0.57 -15.33 4.68
CA GLU A 117 0.13 -15.76 5.90
C GLU A 117 1.48 -15.07 6.08
N GLN A 118 2.28 -14.95 5.01
CA GLN A 118 3.68 -14.54 5.11
C GLN A 118 3.91 -13.03 4.91
N LEU A 119 3.09 -12.36 4.10
CA LEU A 119 3.31 -10.98 3.65
C LEU A 119 2.16 -10.03 3.98
N ASN A 120 1.11 -10.50 4.67
CA ASN A 120 -0.11 -9.72 4.91
C ASN A 120 -0.63 -9.09 3.59
N THR A 121 -0.68 -9.91 2.52
CA THR A 121 -1.09 -9.50 1.18
C THR A 121 -2.03 -10.56 0.60
N ARG A 122 -3.19 -10.15 0.08
CA ARG A 122 -4.14 -11.02 -0.63
C ARG A 122 -3.82 -11.02 -2.11
N VAL A 123 -3.77 -12.18 -2.75
CA VAL A 123 -3.64 -12.28 -4.22
C VAL A 123 -5.01 -12.61 -4.79
N VAL A 124 -5.58 -11.65 -5.51
CA VAL A 124 -6.97 -11.69 -5.95
C VAL A 124 -7.03 -11.88 -7.45
N LEU A 125 -7.63 -12.98 -7.92
CA LEU A 125 -7.83 -13.20 -9.34
C LEU A 125 -8.98 -12.33 -9.86
N VAL A 126 -8.65 -11.31 -10.64
CA VAL A 126 -9.66 -10.38 -11.21
C VAL A 126 -10.05 -10.74 -12.65
N ALA A 127 -9.18 -11.44 -13.38
CA ALA A 127 -9.47 -11.86 -14.75
C ALA A 127 -8.62 -13.05 -15.21
N VAL A 128 -9.17 -13.84 -16.13
CA VAL A 128 -8.43 -14.87 -16.88
C VAL A 128 -8.69 -14.72 -18.37
N GLU A 129 -7.62 -14.64 -19.15
CA GLU A 129 -7.65 -14.73 -20.60
C GLU A 129 -7.02 -16.05 -21.05
N THR A 130 -7.55 -16.67 -22.11
CA THR A 130 -7.00 -17.90 -22.70
C THR A 130 -6.97 -17.78 -24.21
N TRP A 131 -5.79 -17.92 -24.80
CA TRP A 131 -5.61 -17.90 -26.25
C TRP A 131 -6.03 -19.24 -26.85
N SER A 132 -7.30 -19.37 -27.25
CA SER A 132 -7.89 -20.64 -27.70
C SER A 132 -7.72 -20.94 -29.19
N ASP A 133 -7.36 -19.93 -30.00
CA ASP A 133 -7.15 -20.03 -31.44
C ASP A 133 -5.67 -20.08 -31.82
N ARG A 134 -4.88 -19.11 -31.33
CA ARG A 134 -3.43 -19.00 -31.56
C ARG A 134 -2.78 -18.09 -30.51
N ASP A 135 -1.48 -18.23 -30.33
CA ASP A 135 -0.71 -17.33 -29.48
C ASP A 135 -0.73 -15.89 -30.03
N ARG A 136 -0.81 -14.91 -29.13
CA ARG A 136 -0.82 -13.47 -29.48
C ARG A 136 0.58 -12.85 -29.45
N ILE A 137 1.55 -13.58 -28.90
CA ILE A 137 2.98 -13.26 -28.92
C ILE A 137 3.76 -14.43 -29.50
N HIS A 138 5.04 -14.21 -29.81
CA HIS A 138 5.94 -15.33 -30.09
C HIS A 138 6.32 -16.01 -28.77
N VAL A 139 6.06 -17.32 -28.65
CA VAL A 139 6.37 -18.07 -27.42
C VAL A 139 7.80 -18.63 -27.55
N HIS A 140 8.73 -18.05 -26.80
CA HIS A 140 10.17 -18.38 -26.79
C HIS A 140 10.54 -19.46 -25.75
N ALA A 141 11.68 -20.13 -25.91
CA ALA A 141 12.28 -20.92 -24.83
C ALA A 141 13.15 -20.06 -23.89
N ASP A 142 13.57 -18.87 -24.33
CA ASP A 142 14.21 -17.88 -23.46
C ASP A 142 13.13 -17.01 -22.78
N PRO A 143 12.95 -17.12 -21.45
CA PRO A 143 11.91 -16.38 -20.74
C PRO A 143 12.11 -14.86 -20.79
N ARG A 144 13.32 -14.35 -21.05
CA ARG A 144 13.58 -12.90 -21.15
C ARG A 144 12.94 -12.30 -22.39
N GLN A 145 13.10 -12.97 -23.54
CA GLN A 145 12.46 -12.53 -24.78
C GLN A 145 10.94 -12.62 -24.66
N MET A 146 10.43 -13.70 -24.05
CA MET A 146 9.01 -13.87 -23.81
C MET A 146 8.44 -12.78 -22.88
N LEU A 147 9.14 -12.44 -21.79
CA LEU A 147 8.72 -11.40 -20.85
C LEU A 147 8.58 -10.03 -21.54
N HIS A 148 9.56 -9.66 -22.36
CA HIS A 148 9.54 -8.41 -23.12
C HIS A 148 8.37 -8.37 -24.12
N ASP A 149 8.16 -9.43 -24.88
CA ASP A 149 7.06 -9.49 -25.86
C ASP A 149 5.69 -9.52 -25.17
N PHE A 150 5.59 -10.18 -24.01
CA PHE A 150 4.37 -10.21 -23.21
C PHE A 150 4.06 -8.85 -22.55
N SER A 151 5.09 -8.13 -22.09
CA SER A 151 4.95 -6.74 -21.62
C SER A 151 4.35 -5.86 -22.71
N ARG A 152 4.88 -5.94 -23.93
CA ARG A 152 4.35 -5.19 -25.08
C ARG A 152 2.92 -5.61 -25.41
N TYR A 153 2.58 -6.89 -25.27
CA TYR A 153 1.21 -7.37 -25.44
C TYR A 153 0.26 -6.73 -24.43
N ARG A 154 0.59 -6.74 -23.13
CA ARG A 154 -0.23 -6.12 -22.08
C ARG A 154 -0.50 -4.65 -22.39
N GLN A 155 0.54 -3.88 -22.68
CA GLN A 155 0.43 -2.44 -22.95
C GLN A 155 -0.51 -2.10 -24.11
N ASN A 156 -0.51 -2.92 -25.16
CA ASN A 156 -1.29 -2.62 -26.37
C ASN A 156 -2.72 -3.19 -26.34
N PHE A 157 -2.89 -4.40 -25.81
CA PHE A 157 -4.11 -5.19 -26.02
C PHE A 157 -4.95 -5.44 -24.76
N ILE A 158 -4.35 -5.46 -23.56
CA ILE A 158 -5.09 -5.70 -22.32
C ILE A 158 -5.65 -4.36 -21.81
N LYS A 159 -6.96 -4.27 -21.65
CA LYS A 159 -7.67 -3.08 -21.13
C LYS A 159 -8.23 -3.27 -19.73
N GLN A 160 -8.31 -4.52 -19.26
CA GLN A 160 -8.74 -4.83 -17.92
C GLN A 160 -7.74 -4.28 -16.91
N HIS A 161 -8.22 -3.59 -15.88
CA HIS A 161 -7.39 -3.17 -14.76
C HIS A 161 -6.90 -4.40 -13.99
N ALA A 162 -5.59 -4.42 -13.71
CA ALA A 162 -4.91 -5.40 -12.87
C ALA A 162 -3.54 -4.83 -12.50
N ASP A 163 -3.14 -5.00 -11.25
CA ASP A 163 -1.84 -4.56 -10.74
C ASP A 163 -0.71 -5.34 -11.41
N ALA A 164 -0.91 -6.66 -11.55
CA ALA A 164 -0.01 -7.56 -12.24
C ALA A 164 -0.73 -8.47 -13.25
N VAL A 165 -0.04 -8.80 -14.35
CA VAL A 165 -0.53 -9.74 -15.36
C VAL A 165 0.52 -10.80 -15.63
N HIS A 166 0.18 -12.06 -15.41
CA HIS A 166 1.13 -13.17 -15.55
C HIS A 166 0.70 -14.14 -16.66
N LEU A 167 1.66 -14.52 -17.51
CA LEU A 167 1.49 -15.54 -18.53
C LEU A 167 1.84 -16.91 -17.93
N LEU A 168 0.95 -17.87 -18.12
CA LEU A 168 1.22 -19.29 -17.88
C LEU A 168 1.39 -19.98 -19.23
N SER A 169 2.58 -20.51 -19.49
CA SER A 169 2.94 -21.13 -20.77
C SER A 169 3.34 -22.59 -20.59
N ASN A 170 2.82 -23.47 -21.44
CA ASN A 170 3.24 -24.87 -21.46
C ASN A 170 4.45 -25.07 -22.39
N VAL A 171 5.47 -24.23 -22.20
CA VAL A 171 6.79 -24.29 -22.85
C VAL A 171 7.85 -24.42 -21.77
N THR A 172 8.88 -25.21 -22.05
CA THR A 172 10.02 -25.35 -21.15
C THR A 172 11.07 -24.29 -21.39
N PHE A 173 11.45 -23.59 -20.32
CA PHE A 173 12.45 -22.54 -20.41
C PHE A 173 13.86 -23.13 -20.45
N HIS A 174 14.68 -22.64 -21.37
CA HIS A 174 16.11 -22.93 -21.42
C HIS A 174 16.87 -21.96 -20.51
N TYR A 175 16.45 -21.91 -19.25
CA TYR A 175 16.92 -20.97 -18.26
C TYR A 175 17.04 -21.65 -16.90
N LYS A 176 17.78 -21.04 -15.97
CA LYS A 176 17.97 -21.62 -14.62
C LYS A 176 16.70 -21.59 -13.77
N ARG A 177 15.66 -20.88 -14.21
CA ARG A 177 14.43 -20.62 -13.47
C ARG A 177 13.22 -20.90 -14.35
N SER A 178 12.18 -21.42 -13.73
CA SER A 178 10.87 -21.70 -14.36
C SER A 178 9.94 -20.49 -14.40
N SER A 179 10.34 -19.36 -13.80
CA SER A 179 9.61 -18.09 -13.91
C SER A 179 10.55 -16.89 -13.99
N LEU A 180 10.03 -15.81 -14.56
CA LEU A 180 10.71 -14.52 -14.66
C LEU A 180 9.70 -13.38 -14.70
N SER A 181 10.01 -12.27 -14.04
CA SER A 181 9.20 -11.05 -14.06
C SER A 181 10.08 -9.82 -13.88
N TYR A 182 9.57 -8.63 -14.22
CA TYR A 182 10.34 -7.42 -13.95
C TYR A 182 10.40 -7.11 -12.46
N PHE A 183 11.59 -6.82 -11.98
CA PHE A 183 11.82 -6.52 -10.59
C PHE A 183 11.15 -5.19 -10.21
N GLY A 184 10.45 -5.17 -9.07
CA GLY A 184 9.73 -3.99 -8.56
C GLY A 184 8.67 -3.45 -9.53
N GLY A 185 8.17 -4.30 -10.44
CA GLY A 185 7.31 -3.88 -11.54
C GLY A 185 5.83 -3.71 -11.19
N ILE A 186 5.38 -4.10 -9.99
CA ILE A 186 3.98 -3.99 -9.59
C ILE A 186 3.44 -2.56 -9.78
N CYS A 187 2.15 -2.42 -10.06
CA CYS A 187 1.47 -1.15 -10.39
C CYS A 187 1.88 -0.50 -11.73
N SER A 188 2.90 -1.01 -12.42
CA SER A 188 3.26 -0.56 -13.77
C SER A 188 2.57 -1.40 -14.83
N VAL A 189 1.95 -0.75 -15.83
CA VAL A 189 1.40 -1.47 -17.00
C VAL A 189 2.49 -2.18 -17.80
N ALA A 190 3.67 -1.58 -17.94
CA ALA A 190 4.78 -2.17 -18.67
C ALA A 190 5.55 -3.21 -17.84
N ARG A 191 5.74 -2.96 -16.54
CA ARG A 191 6.64 -3.78 -15.70
C ARG A 191 5.91 -4.77 -14.78
N GLY A 192 4.62 -4.60 -14.49
CA GLY A 192 3.85 -5.51 -13.62
C GLY A 192 3.47 -6.81 -14.33
N VAL A 193 4.45 -7.43 -14.98
CA VAL A 193 4.27 -8.63 -15.80
C VAL A 193 5.26 -9.71 -15.40
N GLY A 194 4.82 -10.96 -15.55
CA GLY A 194 5.65 -12.15 -15.36
C GLY A 194 5.28 -13.26 -16.33
N VAL A 195 6.24 -14.16 -16.59
CA VAL A 195 6.07 -15.37 -17.40
C VAL A 195 6.44 -16.58 -16.56
N ASN A 196 5.65 -17.65 -16.66
CA ASN A 196 5.80 -18.85 -15.84
C ASN A 196 5.63 -20.08 -16.72
N GLU A 197 6.54 -21.03 -16.55
CA GLU A 197 6.48 -22.35 -17.18
C GLU A 197 5.30 -23.17 -16.61
N TYR A 198 4.93 -24.25 -17.29
CA TYR A 198 3.91 -25.16 -16.81
C TYR A 198 4.51 -26.21 -15.87
N GLY A 199 3.82 -26.43 -14.75
CA GLY A 199 3.98 -27.56 -13.86
C GLY A 199 2.64 -28.09 -13.35
N LEU A 200 2.69 -28.97 -12.35
CA LEU A 200 1.49 -29.30 -11.57
C LEU A 200 1.02 -28.06 -10.79
N SER A 201 -0.22 -28.06 -10.29
CA SER A 201 -0.81 -26.88 -9.63
C SER A 201 0.08 -26.27 -8.55
N TRP A 202 0.75 -27.12 -7.76
CA TRP A 202 1.64 -26.65 -6.70
C TRP A 202 3.00 -26.12 -7.23
N ALA A 203 3.53 -26.72 -8.30
CA ALA A 203 4.73 -26.23 -8.96
C ALA A 203 4.50 -24.84 -9.56
N ILE A 204 3.38 -24.64 -10.29
CA ILE A 204 3.05 -23.32 -10.82
C ILE A 204 2.74 -22.34 -9.68
N ALA A 205 2.10 -22.76 -8.59
CA ALA A 205 1.86 -21.87 -7.46
C ALA A 205 3.17 -21.35 -6.87
N GLN A 206 4.20 -22.18 -6.78
CA GLN A 206 5.53 -21.74 -6.38
C GLN A 206 6.15 -20.77 -7.41
N GLU A 207 6.12 -21.12 -8.69
CA GLU A 207 6.69 -20.30 -9.77
C GLU A 207 6.03 -18.91 -9.87
N LEU A 208 4.70 -18.89 -9.73
CA LEU A 208 3.89 -17.68 -9.66
C LEU A 208 4.18 -16.88 -8.39
N SER A 209 4.36 -17.56 -7.24
CA SER A 209 4.78 -16.92 -6.00
C SER A 209 6.15 -16.25 -6.14
N GLN A 210 7.09 -16.86 -6.88
CA GLN A 210 8.41 -16.29 -7.13
C GLN A 210 8.35 -15.08 -8.07
N SER A 211 7.57 -15.17 -9.15
CA SER A 211 7.45 -14.06 -10.10
C SER A 211 6.68 -12.87 -9.51
N LEU A 212 5.62 -13.11 -8.73
CA LEU A 212 4.95 -12.01 -8.01
C LEU A 212 5.86 -11.37 -6.96
N ALA A 213 6.69 -12.16 -6.26
CA ALA A 213 7.63 -11.66 -5.27
C ALA A 213 8.67 -10.74 -5.92
N GLN A 214 9.17 -11.10 -7.10
CA GLN A 214 10.04 -10.23 -7.91
C GLN A 214 9.33 -8.92 -8.31
N ASN A 215 8.06 -8.96 -8.77
CA ASN A 215 7.27 -7.75 -9.01
C ASN A 215 7.12 -6.87 -7.75
N LEU A 216 7.12 -7.48 -6.56
CA LEU A 216 7.08 -6.80 -5.25
C LEU A 216 8.48 -6.42 -4.70
N GLY A 217 9.52 -6.47 -5.54
CA GLY A 217 10.86 -6.03 -5.18
C GLY A 217 11.63 -7.00 -4.28
N ILE A 218 11.24 -8.27 -4.24
CA ILE A 218 11.95 -9.33 -3.54
C ILE A 218 12.92 -10.01 -4.50
N GLN A 219 14.20 -10.10 -4.14
CA GLN A 219 15.21 -10.67 -5.02
C GLN A 219 15.28 -12.19 -4.90
N TRP A 220 15.80 -12.83 -5.95
CA TRP A 220 16.19 -14.22 -5.87
C TRP A 220 17.36 -14.39 -4.92
N GLU A 221 17.33 -15.42 -4.08
CA GLU A 221 18.39 -15.75 -3.12
C GLU A 221 19.26 -16.90 -3.66
N PRO A 222 20.38 -16.60 -4.37
CA PRO A 222 21.28 -17.66 -4.78
C PRO A 222 22.00 -18.24 -3.56
N ALA A 223 22.17 -19.57 -3.53
CA ALA A 223 22.83 -20.28 -2.43
C ALA A 223 24.24 -19.74 -2.10
N SER A 224 24.92 -19.14 -3.07
CA SER A 224 26.26 -18.56 -2.94
C SER A 224 26.31 -17.18 -2.29
N ARG A 225 25.19 -16.48 -2.13
CA ARG A 225 25.14 -15.11 -1.58
C ARG A 225 24.24 -14.94 -0.37
N LYS A 226 23.79 -16.01 0.29
CA LYS A 226 22.94 -15.89 1.49
C LYS A 226 23.61 -14.99 2.53
N PRO A 227 23.08 -13.78 2.80
CA PRO A 227 23.62 -12.92 3.83
C PRO A 227 23.51 -13.62 5.20
N LYS A 228 24.48 -13.37 6.09
CA LYS A 228 24.41 -13.89 7.46
C LYS A 228 23.15 -13.35 8.14
N GLY A 229 22.31 -14.24 8.68
CA GLY A 229 21.04 -13.90 9.33
C GLY A 229 19.80 -13.99 8.42
N CYS A 230 19.97 -14.32 7.14
CA CYS A 230 18.86 -14.70 6.25
C CYS A 230 18.49 -16.16 6.43
N ASP A 231 17.89 -16.48 7.59
CA ASP A 231 17.47 -17.84 7.89
C ASP A 231 16.14 -18.18 7.21
N CYS A 232 16.11 -19.30 6.49
CA CYS A 232 14.86 -19.94 6.11
C CYS A 232 14.39 -20.80 7.28
N THR A 233 13.21 -20.48 7.83
CA THR A 233 12.65 -21.21 8.99
C THR A 233 12.22 -22.64 8.65
N GLU A 234 12.17 -22.99 7.37
CA GLU A 234 11.78 -24.31 6.87
C GLU A 234 13.02 -25.15 6.50
N SER A 235 13.40 -26.07 7.39
CA SER A 235 14.67 -26.81 7.26
C SER A 235 14.72 -27.86 6.14
N TRP A 236 13.57 -28.27 5.59
CA TRP A 236 13.48 -29.36 4.59
C TRP A 236 12.94 -28.94 3.22
N GLY A 237 12.09 -27.90 3.18
CA GLY A 237 11.45 -27.42 1.93
C GLY A 237 12.15 -26.25 1.25
N GLY A 238 13.09 -25.59 1.94
CA GLY A 238 13.66 -24.32 1.47
C GLY A 238 12.68 -23.16 1.57
N CYS A 239 13.06 -22.01 1.02
CA CYS A 239 12.21 -20.82 0.96
C CYS A 239 11.85 -20.47 -0.49
N ILE A 240 10.75 -19.73 -0.68
CA ILE A 240 10.17 -19.46 -2.01
C ILE A 240 11.19 -18.85 -2.98
N MET A 241 12.02 -17.92 -2.52
CA MET A 241 13.01 -17.23 -3.35
C MET A 241 14.34 -17.97 -3.50
N GLU A 242 14.43 -19.21 -3.00
CA GLU A 242 15.62 -20.06 -3.12
C GLU A 242 15.50 -21.02 -4.31
N GLU A 243 16.65 -21.53 -4.76
CA GLU A 243 16.73 -22.63 -5.72
C GLU A 243 16.20 -23.91 -5.08
N THR A 244 14.93 -24.17 -5.30
CA THR A 244 14.22 -25.33 -4.74
C THR A 244 14.05 -26.37 -5.83
N GLY A 245 14.52 -27.59 -5.53
CA GLY A 245 14.44 -28.73 -6.44
C GLY A 245 13.04 -29.31 -6.50
N VAL A 246 12.86 -30.55 -6.03
CA VAL A 246 11.57 -31.26 -6.10
C VAL A 246 10.58 -30.78 -5.02
N TYR A 247 11.07 -30.09 -3.98
CA TYR A 247 10.23 -29.59 -2.88
C TYR A 247 9.64 -28.23 -3.22
N HIS A 248 8.40 -28.04 -2.81
CA HIS A 248 7.70 -26.78 -3.04
C HIS A 248 7.58 -25.97 -1.74
N PRO A 249 8.45 -24.96 -1.54
CA PRO A 249 8.48 -24.15 -0.34
C PRO A 249 7.19 -23.35 -0.17
N ARG A 250 6.84 -23.06 1.09
CA ARG A 250 5.64 -22.26 1.43
C ARG A 250 5.95 -20.98 2.18
N LYS A 251 7.22 -20.78 2.54
CA LYS A 251 7.67 -19.68 3.38
C LYS A 251 8.65 -18.78 2.64
N PHE A 252 8.55 -17.50 2.95
CA PHE A 252 9.57 -16.52 2.58
C PHE A 252 10.68 -16.55 3.63
N SER A 253 11.91 -16.24 3.21
CA SER A 253 13.01 -16.04 4.15
C SER A 253 12.78 -14.74 4.94
N LYS A 254 13.49 -14.57 6.06
CA LYS A 254 13.48 -13.28 6.79
C LYS A 254 13.94 -12.11 5.90
N CYS A 255 14.83 -12.36 4.94
CA CYS A 255 15.36 -11.33 4.06
C CYS A 255 14.40 -10.99 2.94
N SER A 256 13.70 -11.98 2.39
CA SER A 256 12.60 -11.74 1.46
C SER A 256 11.53 -10.82 2.07
N ILE A 257 11.16 -11.07 3.33
CA ILE A 257 10.20 -10.22 4.06
C ILE A 257 10.78 -8.82 4.30
N ALA A 258 12.06 -8.69 4.66
CA ALA A 258 12.71 -7.40 4.86
C ALA A 258 12.79 -6.58 3.55
N GLU A 259 13.05 -7.22 2.41
CA GLU A 259 13.09 -6.58 1.09
C GLU A 259 11.72 -6.09 0.66
N TYR A 260 10.66 -6.89 0.86
CA TYR A 260 9.29 -6.43 0.65
C TYR A 260 8.96 -5.20 1.50
N ARG A 261 9.44 -5.20 2.76
CA ARG A 261 9.22 -4.05 3.64
C ARG A 261 9.95 -2.80 3.16
N ASP A 262 11.20 -2.94 2.72
CA ASP A 262 11.98 -1.84 2.14
C ASP A 262 11.31 -1.31 0.86
N PHE A 263 10.81 -2.20 0.00
CA PHE A 263 10.07 -1.84 -1.21
C PHE A 263 8.86 -0.94 -0.91
N LEU A 264 8.02 -1.31 0.07
CA LEU A 264 6.88 -0.49 0.49
C LEU A 264 7.31 0.86 1.08
N LEU A 265 8.36 0.89 1.92
CA LEU A 265 8.85 2.13 2.54
C LEU A 265 9.44 3.11 1.52
N ARG A 266 10.05 2.59 0.46
CA ARG A 266 10.56 3.42 -0.64
C ARG A 266 9.44 4.03 -1.48
N GLY A 267 8.18 3.59 -1.30
CA GLY A 267 7.01 4.10 -2.02
C GLY A 267 6.46 3.15 -3.09
N GLY A 268 7.00 1.93 -3.17
CA GLY A 268 6.50 0.90 -4.08
C GLY A 268 5.15 0.34 -3.64
N GLY A 269 4.38 -0.20 -4.61
CA GLY A 269 3.15 -0.94 -4.31
C GLY A 269 1.93 -0.07 -3.97
N PHE A 270 1.89 1.20 -4.40
CA PHE A 270 0.78 2.11 -4.12
C PHE A 270 -0.59 1.57 -4.56
N CYS A 271 -0.67 0.82 -5.66
CA CYS A 271 -1.90 0.18 -6.15
C CYS A 271 -2.38 -1.00 -5.29
N LEU A 272 -1.66 -1.40 -4.24
CA LEU A 272 -2.01 -2.60 -3.47
C LEU A 272 -2.94 -2.31 -2.28
N PHE A 273 -3.42 -1.08 -2.15
CA PHE A 273 -4.19 -0.63 -0.97
C PHE A 273 -5.68 -0.47 -1.26
N ASN A 274 -6.13 -0.69 -2.50
CA ASN A 274 -7.55 -0.79 -2.82
C ASN A 274 -8.05 -2.23 -2.69
N ARG A 275 -9.12 -2.42 -1.90
CA ARG A 275 -9.83 -3.70 -1.87
C ARG A 275 -10.64 -3.87 -3.17
N PRO A 276 -10.46 -4.98 -3.92
CA PRO A 276 -11.22 -5.24 -5.13
C PRO A 276 -12.71 -5.39 -4.86
N THR A 277 -13.54 -4.86 -5.76
CA THR A 277 -15.02 -4.96 -5.68
C THR A 277 -15.61 -5.90 -6.73
N LYS A 278 -14.78 -6.39 -7.66
CA LYS A 278 -15.20 -7.32 -8.69
C LYS A 278 -14.16 -8.42 -8.86
N LEU A 279 -14.57 -9.64 -8.54
CA LEU A 279 -13.73 -10.82 -8.64
C LEU A 279 -13.95 -11.55 -9.98
N PHE A 280 -13.07 -12.49 -10.29
CA PHE A 280 -13.27 -13.41 -11.42
C PHE A 280 -14.38 -14.44 -11.16
N ASP A 281 -14.63 -14.76 -9.89
CA ASP A 281 -15.68 -15.69 -9.46
C ASP A 281 -17.05 -15.03 -9.41
N ALA A 282 -18.08 -15.86 -9.25
CA ALA A 282 -19.42 -15.36 -8.98
C ALA A 282 -19.48 -14.79 -7.56
N THR A 283 -20.28 -13.75 -7.38
CA THR A 283 -20.45 -13.08 -6.09
C THR A 283 -20.86 -14.06 -4.99
N GLU A 284 -20.10 -14.03 -3.89
CA GLU A 284 -20.26 -14.94 -2.75
C GLU A 284 -20.16 -14.19 -1.43
N CYS A 285 -21.30 -14.07 -0.75
CA CYS A 285 -21.36 -13.45 0.57
C CYS A 285 -20.56 -14.23 1.62
N GLY A 286 -19.64 -13.54 2.30
CA GLY A 286 -18.80 -14.06 3.37
C GLY A 286 -17.35 -14.33 2.93
N ASN A 287 -16.94 -13.84 1.76
CA ASN A 287 -15.58 -13.99 1.24
C ASN A 287 -14.67 -12.79 1.59
N GLY A 288 -15.23 -11.73 2.17
CA GLY A 288 -14.54 -10.52 2.64
C GLY A 288 -14.37 -9.43 1.60
N TYR A 289 -15.01 -9.55 0.43
CA TYR A 289 -14.99 -8.57 -0.64
C TYR A 289 -16.40 -8.02 -0.85
N VAL A 290 -16.55 -6.71 -0.88
CA VAL A 290 -17.86 -6.10 -1.13
C VAL A 290 -18.12 -6.12 -2.64
N GLU A 291 -18.93 -7.08 -3.08
CA GLU A 291 -19.25 -7.33 -4.48
C GLU A 291 -20.61 -6.73 -4.90
N PRO A 292 -20.94 -6.66 -6.21
CA PRO A 292 -22.21 -6.09 -6.65
C PRO A 292 -23.42 -6.81 -6.05
N GLY A 293 -24.19 -6.10 -5.23
CA GLY A 293 -25.37 -6.63 -4.54
C GLY A 293 -25.20 -6.76 -3.02
N GLU A 294 -24.00 -6.50 -2.50
CA GLU A 294 -23.68 -6.51 -1.08
C GLU A 294 -23.42 -5.10 -0.57
N ASP A 295 -23.86 -4.80 0.66
CA ASP A 295 -23.55 -3.52 1.32
C ASP A 295 -22.29 -3.62 2.18
N CYS A 296 -21.93 -4.84 2.59
CA CYS A 296 -20.79 -5.15 3.44
C CYS A 296 -20.39 -6.62 3.27
N ASP A 297 -19.11 -6.92 3.45
CA ASP A 297 -18.62 -8.29 3.60
C ASP A 297 -17.34 -8.25 4.47
N CYS A 298 -17.46 -8.80 5.66
CA CYS A 298 -16.37 -8.89 6.64
C CYS A 298 -15.72 -10.29 6.68
N GLY A 299 -16.02 -11.13 5.70
CA GLY A 299 -15.54 -12.50 5.60
C GLY A 299 -16.33 -13.43 6.51
N ILE A 300 -15.61 -14.23 7.29
CA ILE A 300 -16.23 -15.11 8.28
C ILE A 300 -16.78 -14.27 9.45
N GLN A 301 -17.91 -14.70 10.02
CA GLN A 301 -18.63 -13.95 11.07
C GLN A 301 -17.77 -13.55 12.28
N THR A 302 -16.67 -14.27 12.56
CA THR A 302 -15.74 -13.96 13.66
C THR A 302 -14.88 -12.73 13.41
N ASP A 303 -14.67 -12.37 12.14
CA ASP A 303 -13.78 -11.29 11.72
C ASP A 303 -14.55 -9.96 11.57
N CYS A 304 -15.88 -10.01 11.62
CA CYS A 304 -16.76 -8.86 11.59
C CYS A 304 -16.70 -8.06 12.91
N HIS A 305 -16.52 -6.73 12.80
CA HIS A 305 -16.69 -5.84 13.95
C HIS A 305 -18.17 -5.85 14.37
N ALA A 306 -18.43 -6.27 15.62
CA ALA A 306 -19.76 -6.34 16.20
C ALA A 306 -20.79 -7.04 15.27
N GLU A 307 -22.07 -6.65 15.36
CA GLU A 307 -23.10 -7.07 14.41
C GLU A 307 -23.31 -6.05 13.28
N CYS A 308 -22.27 -5.30 12.86
CA CYS A 308 -22.41 -4.24 11.86
C CYS A 308 -22.88 -4.77 10.49
N CYS A 309 -22.52 -6.01 10.14
CA CYS A 309 -22.90 -6.68 8.91
C CYS A 309 -23.67 -7.96 9.19
N LYS A 310 -24.81 -8.16 8.53
CA LYS A 310 -25.64 -9.36 8.64
C LYS A 310 -26.07 -9.82 7.24
N LYS A 311 -25.65 -11.03 6.85
CA LYS A 311 -25.94 -11.61 5.52
C LYS A 311 -25.56 -10.66 4.37
N CYS A 312 -24.38 -10.06 4.48
CA CYS A 312 -23.83 -9.07 3.54
C CYS A 312 -24.71 -7.81 3.33
N SER A 313 -25.54 -7.50 4.31
CA SER A 313 -26.29 -6.25 4.40
C SER A 313 -25.93 -5.53 5.70
N LEU A 314 -25.84 -4.21 5.65
CA LEU A 314 -25.56 -3.41 6.85
C LEU A 314 -26.72 -3.53 7.85
N SER A 315 -26.37 -3.65 9.13
CA SER A 315 -27.34 -3.62 10.22
C SER A 315 -28.01 -2.25 10.37
N ASN A 316 -29.18 -2.23 11.01
CA ASN A 316 -29.91 -0.98 11.27
C ASN A 316 -29.03 0.04 12.01
N GLY A 317 -28.80 1.19 11.39
CA GLY A 317 -27.99 2.28 11.95
C GLY A 317 -26.47 2.14 11.72
N ALA A 318 -26.02 1.06 11.08
CA ALA A 318 -24.64 0.92 10.64
C ALA A 318 -24.42 1.68 9.33
N HIS A 319 -23.30 2.40 9.23
CA HIS A 319 -22.83 3.07 8.03
C HIS A 319 -21.64 2.33 7.41
N CYS A 320 -20.94 1.51 8.18
CA CYS A 320 -19.83 0.68 7.75
C CYS A 320 -19.77 -0.64 8.54
N SER A 321 -19.07 -1.63 8.00
CA SER A 321 -18.79 -2.92 8.64
C SER A 321 -17.36 -3.08 9.14
N ASP A 322 -16.41 -2.56 8.38
CA ASP A 322 -14.98 -2.78 8.58
C ASP A 322 -14.17 -1.70 7.84
N GLY A 323 -12.84 -1.73 8.05
CA GLY A 323 -11.87 -0.86 7.39
C GLY A 323 -11.30 0.25 8.28
N PRO A 324 -10.22 0.92 7.86
CA PRO A 324 -9.50 1.90 8.68
C PRO A 324 -10.31 3.15 9.04
N CYS A 325 -11.34 3.46 8.25
CA CYS A 325 -12.24 4.60 8.44
C CYS A 325 -13.56 4.21 9.12
N CYS A 326 -13.69 2.98 9.61
CA CYS A 326 -14.85 2.50 10.37
C CYS A 326 -14.51 2.34 11.86
N ASN A 327 -15.33 2.89 12.74
CA ASN A 327 -15.16 2.69 14.18
C ASN A 327 -15.90 1.44 14.70
N ASP A 328 -15.60 1.02 15.92
CA ASP A 328 -16.20 -0.18 16.54
C ASP A 328 -17.72 -0.08 16.79
N THR A 329 -18.33 1.08 16.53
CA THR A 329 -19.78 1.32 16.63
C THR A 329 -20.49 1.34 15.27
N CYS A 330 -19.83 0.82 14.22
CA CYS A 330 -20.36 0.77 12.85
C CYS A 330 -20.57 2.14 12.19
N LEU A 331 -19.89 3.19 12.66
CA LEU A 331 -19.98 4.54 12.13
C LEU A 331 -18.65 4.98 11.51
N PHE A 332 -18.72 5.83 10.49
CA PHE A 332 -17.53 6.39 9.87
C PHE A 332 -16.76 7.27 10.87
N PHE A 333 -15.43 7.23 10.77
CA PHE A 333 -14.60 8.29 11.34
C PHE A 333 -14.89 9.61 10.61
N PRO A 334 -14.80 10.75 11.32
CA PRO A 334 -15.11 12.05 10.73
C PRO A 334 -14.11 12.41 9.62
N ARG A 335 -14.55 13.26 8.69
CA ARG A 335 -13.70 13.79 7.62
C ARG A 335 -12.41 14.40 8.20
N GLY A 336 -11.27 14.03 7.63
CA GLY A 336 -9.96 14.51 8.08
C GLY A 336 -9.32 13.68 9.20
N PHE A 337 -9.89 12.52 9.54
CA PHE A 337 -9.18 11.49 10.30
C PHE A 337 -8.13 10.83 9.40
N GLU A 338 -6.86 10.82 9.82
CA GLU A 338 -5.77 10.18 9.06
C GLU A 338 -5.88 8.65 9.18
N CYS A 339 -6.07 7.97 8.05
CA CYS A 339 -6.18 6.51 8.01
C CYS A 339 -4.89 5.83 7.56
N ARG A 340 -4.06 6.50 6.76
CA ARG A 340 -2.72 6.03 6.37
C ARG A 340 -1.74 7.20 6.38
N TYR A 341 -0.55 6.96 6.92
CA TYR A 341 0.54 7.92 6.94
C TYR A 341 1.43 7.79 5.70
N GLU A 342 2.00 8.92 5.28
CA GLU A 342 3.04 8.94 4.26
C GLU A 342 4.26 8.12 4.69
N VAL A 343 4.76 7.26 3.80
CA VAL A 343 5.96 6.43 4.06
C VAL A 343 7.27 7.16 3.72
N ASN A 344 7.20 8.16 2.86
CA ASN A 344 8.33 9.00 2.44
C ASN A 344 7.85 10.36 1.89
N GLU A 345 8.79 11.24 1.53
CA GLU A 345 8.49 12.59 1.03
C GLU A 345 7.73 12.64 -0.32
N CYS A 346 7.67 11.54 -1.05
CA CYS A 346 6.97 11.41 -2.32
C CYS A 346 5.57 10.80 -2.18
N ASP A 347 5.21 10.36 -0.99
CA ASP A 347 3.90 9.80 -0.67
C ASP A 347 2.92 10.90 -0.20
N ILE A 348 1.62 10.61 -0.18
CA ILE A 348 0.57 11.52 0.32
C ILE A 348 -0.12 10.85 1.51
N THR A 349 -0.38 11.60 2.58
CA THR A 349 -1.18 11.10 3.71
C THR A 349 -2.66 11.03 3.33
N GLU A 350 -3.30 9.87 3.47
CA GLU A 350 -4.73 9.70 3.23
C GLU A 350 -5.56 9.97 4.48
N ILE A 351 -6.66 10.66 4.23
CA ILE A 351 -7.62 11.06 5.24
C ILE A 351 -9.00 10.50 4.91
N CYS A 352 -9.69 9.97 5.91
CA CYS A 352 -11.07 9.53 5.78
C CYS A 352 -11.93 10.68 5.24
N THR A 353 -12.77 10.34 4.27
CA THR A 353 -13.72 11.25 3.63
C THR A 353 -14.91 11.59 4.54
N GLY A 354 -15.21 10.71 5.50
CA GLY A 354 -16.35 10.81 6.41
C GLY A 354 -17.63 10.12 5.91
N ASP A 355 -17.57 9.50 4.75
CA ASP A 355 -18.69 8.81 4.07
C ASP A 355 -18.32 7.39 3.58
N SER A 356 -17.15 6.88 3.96
CA SER A 356 -16.65 5.54 3.64
C SER A 356 -15.97 4.91 4.85
N GLY A 357 -16.12 3.58 4.98
CA GLY A 357 -15.41 2.77 5.98
C GLY A 357 -13.98 2.42 5.57
N GLN A 358 -13.66 2.51 4.28
CA GLN A 358 -12.32 2.28 3.76
C GLN A 358 -11.53 3.60 3.66
N CYS A 359 -10.21 3.50 3.79
CA CYS A 359 -9.31 4.61 3.48
C CYS A 359 -9.39 4.91 1.97
N PRO A 360 -9.26 6.17 1.52
CA PRO A 360 -9.11 6.48 0.11
C PRO A 360 -7.96 5.70 -0.55
N PRO A 361 -7.94 5.59 -1.90
CA PRO A 361 -6.83 4.98 -2.61
C PRO A 361 -5.49 5.57 -2.18
N ASN A 362 -4.47 4.73 -2.06
CA ASN A 362 -3.11 5.15 -1.76
C ASN A 362 -2.52 5.87 -2.99
N LEU A 363 -2.36 7.19 -2.86
CA LEU A 363 -1.86 8.05 -3.92
C LEU A 363 -0.51 8.62 -3.52
N HIS A 364 0.35 8.82 -4.51
CA HIS A 364 1.64 9.46 -4.31
C HIS A 364 1.70 10.80 -5.05
N LYS A 365 2.68 11.62 -4.70
CA LYS A 365 2.94 12.88 -5.39
C LYS A 365 3.27 12.60 -6.84
N GLN A 366 2.78 13.47 -7.72
CA GLN A 366 3.06 13.40 -9.14
C GLN A 366 4.57 13.33 -9.45
N ASP A 367 4.91 12.64 -10.53
CA ASP A 367 6.29 12.57 -11.02
C ASP A 367 6.87 13.96 -11.31
N GLY A 368 8.09 14.20 -10.83
CA GLY A 368 8.80 15.47 -10.95
C GLY A 368 8.73 16.38 -9.72
N PHE A 369 7.90 16.06 -8.73
CA PHE A 369 7.95 16.72 -7.41
C PHE A 369 9.35 16.64 -6.80
N ALA A 370 9.82 17.70 -6.16
CA ALA A 370 11.15 17.70 -5.55
C ALA A 370 11.12 16.97 -4.20
N CYS A 371 12.19 16.22 -3.91
CA CYS A 371 12.39 15.52 -2.65
C CYS A 371 13.87 15.58 -2.24
N ASP A 372 14.20 15.12 -1.03
CA ASP A 372 15.54 15.14 -0.45
C ASP A 372 16.18 16.53 -0.53
N SER A 373 15.47 17.54 -0.01
CA SER A 373 15.89 18.95 -0.05
C SER A 373 16.26 19.46 -1.46
N ASN A 374 15.43 19.14 -2.46
CA ASN A 374 15.62 19.45 -3.89
C ASN A 374 16.79 18.72 -4.58
N GLN A 375 17.42 17.73 -3.93
CA GLN A 375 18.45 16.90 -4.57
C GLN A 375 17.86 15.75 -5.38
N GLY A 376 16.60 15.39 -5.10
CA GLY A 376 15.86 14.32 -5.76
C GLY A 376 14.59 14.77 -6.46
N ARG A 377 14.01 13.81 -7.17
CA ARG A 377 12.66 13.94 -7.75
C ARG A 377 11.85 12.70 -7.41
N CYS A 378 10.58 12.92 -7.12
CA CYS A 378 9.60 11.85 -7.01
C CYS A 378 9.37 11.26 -8.40
N TYR A 379 9.45 9.94 -8.49
CA TYR A 379 9.13 9.20 -9.70
C TYR A 379 8.56 7.84 -9.30
N SER A 380 7.31 7.58 -9.69
CA SER A 380 6.56 6.37 -9.31
C SER A 380 6.52 6.14 -7.79
N GLY A 381 6.32 7.22 -7.02
CA GLY A 381 6.21 7.19 -5.56
C GLY A 381 7.54 7.11 -4.80
N GLU A 382 8.67 6.94 -5.49
CA GLU A 382 9.99 6.90 -4.87
C GLU A 382 10.77 8.20 -5.07
N CYS A 383 11.58 8.57 -4.08
CA CYS A 383 12.51 9.70 -4.20
C CYS A 383 13.82 9.27 -4.89
N LYS A 384 13.96 9.60 -6.18
CA LYS A 384 15.11 9.23 -7.01
C LYS A 384 16.26 10.22 -6.88
N THR A 385 17.41 9.71 -6.43
CA THR A 385 18.71 10.41 -6.44
C THR A 385 19.82 9.45 -6.82
N ARG A 386 20.90 9.96 -7.45
CA ARG A 386 22.11 9.15 -7.71
C ARG A 386 22.73 8.60 -6.42
N ASP A 387 22.65 9.36 -5.34
CA ASP A 387 23.21 8.97 -4.04
C ASP A 387 22.43 7.81 -3.41
N ASN A 388 21.10 7.90 -3.40
CA ASN A 388 20.22 6.84 -2.94
C ASN A 388 20.37 5.60 -3.80
N GLN A 389 20.52 5.75 -5.12
CA GLN A 389 20.79 4.62 -6.01
C GLN A 389 22.12 3.92 -5.67
N CYS A 390 23.20 4.68 -5.43
CA CYS A 390 24.47 4.10 -4.97
C CYS A 390 24.32 3.38 -3.62
N LYS A 391 23.60 3.95 -2.66
CA LYS A 391 23.34 3.33 -1.35
C LYS A 391 22.46 2.08 -1.46
N TYR A 392 21.51 2.09 -2.38
CA TYR A 392 20.64 0.95 -2.66
C TYR A 392 21.45 -0.23 -3.21
N ILE A 393 22.30 0.02 -4.20
CA ILE A 393 23.12 -1.02 -4.83
C ILE A 393 24.23 -1.51 -3.91
N TRP A 394 24.95 -0.62 -3.25
CA TRP A 394 26.23 -0.95 -2.58
C TRP A 394 26.18 -0.88 -1.06
N GLY A 395 25.08 -0.39 -0.47
CA GLY A 395 24.90 -0.22 0.97
C GLY A 395 25.17 1.20 1.47
N ASN A 396 24.80 1.45 2.72
CA ASN A 396 24.70 2.80 3.29
C ASN A 396 26.04 3.58 3.38
N LYS A 397 27.18 2.91 3.21
CA LYS A 397 28.50 3.56 3.16
C LYS A 397 28.83 4.14 1.79
N ALA A 398 28.22 3.59 0.73
CA ALA A 398 28.39 4.12 -0.61
C ALA A 398 27.68 5.46 -0.74
N SER A 399 28.16 6.26 -1.69
CA SER A 399 27.56 7.56 -1.99
C SER A 399 27.67 7.86 -3.48
N GLY A 400 26.86 8.78 -3.97
CA GLY A 400 26.99 9.31 -5.32
C GLY A 400 28.37 9.96 -5.49
N SER A 401 29.01 9.74 -6.65
CA SER A 401 30.26 10.42 -6.99
C SER A 401 30.04 11.92 -7.27
N HIS A 402 31.14 12.67 -7.18
CA HIS A 402 31.15 14.09 -7.53
C HIS A 402 30.72 14.32 -8.99
N LYS A 403 30.05 15.44 -9.28
CA LYS A 403 29.54 15.78 -10.63
C LYS A 403 30.61 15.71 -11.73
N HIS A 404 31.86 16.03 -11.39
CA HIS A 404 33.00 15.98 -12.33
C HIS A 404 33.33 14.58 -12.83
N CYS A 405 32.98 13.54 -12.07
CA CYS A 405 33.09 12.16 -12.54
C CYS A 405 32.22 11.96 -13.79
N TYR A 406 30.97 12.44 -13.75
CA TYR A 406 30.02 12.32 -14.84
C TYR A 406 30.43 13.18 -16.04
N GLU A 407 30.72 14.46 -15.81
CA GLU A 407 31.11 15.42 -16.86
C GLU A 407 32.36 14.97 -17.63
N LYS A 408 33.29 14.27 -16.97
CA LYS A 408 34.49 13.74 -17.60
C LYS A 408 34.24 12.37 -18.24
N LEU A 409 33.91 11.36 -17.42
CA LEU A 409 33.94 9.97 -17.84
C LEU A 409 32.80 9.63 -18.82
N ASN A 410 31.58 10.11 -18.58
CA ASN A 410 30.43 9.75 -19.42
C ASN A 410 30.55 10.30 -20.85
N THR A 411 31.33 11.36 -21.06
CA THR A 411 31.61 11.89 -22.41
C THR A 411 32.64 11.08 -23.19
N GLU A 412 33.42 10.21 -22.53
CA GLU A 412 34.47 9.42 -23.20
C GLU A 412 33.90 8.32 -24.09
N GLY A 413 32.72 7.76 -23.72
CA GLY A 413 32.15 6.63 -24.45
C GLY A 413 32.99 5.37 -24.31
N THR A 414 33.36 5.04 -23.07
CA THR A 414 34.17 3.86 -22.73
C THR A 414 33.46 3.01 -21.69
N GLN A 415 34.05 1.88 -21.32
CA GLN A 415 33.54 1.06 -20.20
C GLN A 415 33.52 1.82 -18.86
N LYS A 416 34.30 2.91 -18.74
CA LYS A 416 34.40 3.73 -17.51
C LYS A 416 33.35 4.86 -17.45
N GLY A 417 32.66 5.10 -18.55
CA GLY A 417 31.62 6.12 -18.66
C GLY A 417 31.04 6.20 -20.07
N ASN A 418 29.72 6.09 -20.16
CA ASN A 418 28.98 6.02 -21.43
C ASN A 418 27.48 6.22 -21.20
N CYS A 419 26.71 6.35 -22.28
CA CYS A 419 25.25 6.42 -22.30
C CYS A 419 24.62 5.16 -22.91
N GLY A 420 25.28 4.01 -22.74
CA GLY A 420 24.84 2.73 -23.28
C GLY A 420 25.76 2.15 -24.33
N LYS A 421 25.24 1.11 -24.99
CA LYS A 421 25.93 0.35 -26.03
C LYS A 421 25.08 0.29 -27.29
N ASP A 422 25.75 0.38 -28.43
CA ASP A 422 25.21 0.02 -29.74
C ASP A 422 26.07 -1.15 -30.26
N GLY A 423 25.51 -2.37 -30.19
CA GLY A 423 26.28 -3.60 -30.32
C GLY A 423 27.42 -3.66 -29.30
N ASP A 424 28.66 -3.81 -29.78
CA ASP A 424 29.86 -3.85 -28.94
C ASP A 424 30.45 -2.46 -28.63
N LYS A 425 29.92 -1.40 -29.25
CA LYS A 425 30.47 -0.04 -29.13
C LYS A 425 29.77 0.73 -28.03
N TRP A 426 30.56 1.27 -27.11
CA TRP A 426 30.08 2.21 -26.10
C TRP A 426 29.69 3.56 -26.72
N ILE A 427 28.55 4.09 -26.31
CA ILE A 427 28.02 5.36 -26.80
C ILE A 427 28.51 6.49 -25.88
N PRO A 428 29.27 7.47 -26.37
CA PRO A 428 29.60 8.65 -25.57
C PRO A 428 28.35 9.47 -25.28
N CYS A 429 28.19 9.91 -24.03
CA CYS A 429 27.09 10.79 -23.67
C CYS A 429 27.25 12.16 -24.32
N HIS A 430 26.13 12.73 -24.77
CA HIS A 430 26.08 14.15 -25.06
C HIS A 430 26.29 14.95 -23.77
N LYS A 431 26.86 16.16 -23.86
CA LYS A 431 27.16 16.99 -22.68
C LYS A 431 25.95 17.27 -21.79
N HIS A 432 24.76 17.29 -22.39
CA HIS A 432 23.51 17.49 -21.67
C HIS A 432 23.04 16.24 -20.91
N ASP A 433 23.43 15.06 -21.36
CA ASP A 433 22.95 13.76 -20.87
C ASP A 433 23.95 13.09 -19.91
N VAL A 434 25.08 13.74 -19.60
CA VAL A 434 26.16 13.14 -18.79
C VAL A 434 25.71 12.66 -17.42
N PHE A 435 24.65 13.25 -16.85
CA PHE A 435 24.08 12.85 -15.55
C PHE A 435 23.02 11.74 -15.64
N CYS A 436 22.71 11.25 -16.84
CA CYS A 436 21.77 10.16 -17.12
C CYS A 436 22.44 8.93 -17.73
N GLY A 437 23.77 8.97 -17.92
CA GLY A 437 24.56 7.85 -18.40
C GLY A 437 24.88 6.84 -17.30
N LEU A 438 26.08 6.28 -17.36
CA LEU A 438 26.59 5.33 -16.38
C LEU A 438 26.60 5.97 -14.97
N LEU A 439 26.12 5.21 -13.98
CA LEU A 439 26.11 5.60 -12.57
C LEU A 439 27.54 5.53 -12.01
N LEU A 440 27.94 6.60 -11.34
CA LEU A 440 29.25 6.73 -10.72
C LEU A 440 29.07 6.91 -9.21
N CYS A 441 29.69 6.01 -8.44
CA CYS A 441 29.61 5.94 -6.99
C CYS A 441 31.01 6.05 -6.34
N ALA A 442 31.04 6.39 -5.06
CA ALA A 442 32.22 6.39 -4.21
C ALA A 442 32.05 5.41 -3.03
N ASN A 443 33.16 5.05 -2.38
CA ASN A 443 33.19 4.20 -1.17
C ASN A 443 32.52 2.83 -1.35
N LEU A 444 32.89 2.10 -2.41
CA LEU A 444 32.33 0.79 -2.71
C LEU A 444 33.06 -0.32 -1.93
N ASP A 445 32.29 -1.13 -1.19
CA ASP A 445 32.79 -2.26 -0.37
C ASP A 445 32.92 -3.58 -1.17
N GLY A 446 32.70 -3.55 -2.50
CA GLY A 446 33.06 -4.64 -3.43
C GLY A 446 31.93 -5.57 -3.90
N VAL A 447 30.89 -5.79 -3.09
CA VAL A 447 29.77 -6.68 -3.44
C VAL A 447 28.46 -5.91 -3.43
N PRO A 448 27.68 -5.92 -4.53
CA PRO A 448 26.38 -5.26 -4.53
C PRO A 448 25.39 -6.02 -3.62
N ARG A 449 24.56 -5.29 -2.89
CA ARG A 449 23.47 -5.81 -2.04
C ARG A 449 22.34 -6.41 -2.84
N ILE A 450 22.14 -5.91 -4.06
CA ILE A 450 21.08 -6.32 -4.98
C ILE A 450 21.66 -6.61 -6.36
N GLY A 451 21.08 -7.61 -7.03
CA GLY A 451 21.51 -8.01 -8.37
C GLY A 451 22.89 -8.65 -8.38
N HIS A 452 23.47 -8.84 -9.56
CA HIS A 452 24.77 -9.45 -9.73
C HIS A 452 25.71 -8.57 -10.53
N LEU A 453 26.94 -8.46 -10.02
CA LEU A 453 28.02 -7.76 -10.68
C LEU A 453 28.37 -8.45 -12.00
N GLN A 454 28.28 -7.73 -13.11
CA GLN A 454 28.76 -8.15 -14.42
C GLN A 454 30.15 -7.53 -14.65
N GLY A 455 31.18 -8.37 -14.66
CA GLY A 455 32.56 -7.93 -14.75
C GLY A 455 33.13 -7.53 -13.38
N GLU A 456 33.82 -6.39 -13.33
CA GLU A 456 34.49 -5.90 -12.12
C GLU A 456 34.10 -4.44 -11.85
N ILE A 457 34.29 -4.00 -10.61
CA ILE A 457 34.22 -2.58 -10.27
C ILE A 457 35.42 -1.87 -10.88
N ILE A 458 35.17 -0.78 -11.59
CA ILE A 458 36.22 -0.02 -12.28
C ILE A 458 36.51 1.27 -11.52
N PRO A 459 37.55 1.29 -10.66
CA PRO A 459 37.98 2.51 -9.98
C PRO A 459 38.71 3.43 -10.96
N THR A 460 38.35 4.71 -10.91
CA THR A 460 38.98 5.78 -11.69
C THR A 460 39.24 6.96 -10.79
N SER A 461 40.43 7.54 -10.86
CA SER A 461 40.76 8.76 -10.13
C SER A 461 41.42 9.79 -11.04
N PHE A 462 41.18 11.06 -10.76
CA PHE A 462 41.85 12.15 -11.45
C PHE A 462 41.95 13.39 -10.57
N PHE A 463 42.90 14.26 -10.91
CA PHE A 463 43.11 15.52 -10.20
C PHE A 463 42.22 16.61 -10.77
N HIS A 464 41.47 17.31 -9.90
CA HIS A 464 40.67 18.47 -10.27
C HIS A 464 40.81 19.56 -9.20
N GLN A 465 41.31 20.73 -9.58
CA GLN A 465 41.42 21.92 -8.72
C GLN A 465 42.05 21.65 -7.34
N GLY A 466 43.12 20.85 -7.29
CA GLY A 466 43.81 20.55 -6.02
C GLY A 466 43.27 19.34 -5.26
N VAL A 467 42.17 18.74 -5.71
CA VAL A 467 41.51 17.60 -5.07
C VAL A 467 41.58 16.35 -5.96
N VAL A 468 41.89 15.21 -5.37
CA VAL A 468 41.78 13.90 -6.04
C VAL A 468 40.32 13.49 -6.01
N VAL A 469 39.70 13.38 -7.19
CA VAL A 469 38.32 12.91 -7.36
C VAL A 469 38.35 11.43 -7.67
N ASN A 470 37.68 10.63 -6.84
CA ASN A 470 37.52 9.18 -7.03
C ASN A 470 36.12 8.86 -7.55
N CYS A 471 36.07 8.05 -8.61
CA CYS A 471 34.86 7.65 -9.31
C CYS A 471 34.93 6.14 -9.51
N SER A 472 33.91 5.40 -9.09
CA SER A 472 33.81 3.98 -9.35
C SER A 472 32.51 3.68 -10.08
N CYS A 473 32.56 2.76 -11.03
CA CYS A 473 31.39 2.30 -11.76
C CYS A 473 31.40 0.77 -11.86
N ALA A 474 30.23 0.20 -12.07
CA ALA A 474 30.05 -1.22 -12.30
C ALA A 474 28.69 -1.47 -12.94
N HIS A 475 28.58 -2.54 -13.73
CA HIS A 475 27.30 -3.03 -14.24
C HIS A 475 26.73 -4.03 -13.23
N VAL A 476 25.53 -3.75 -12.74
CA VAL A 476 24.85 -4.60 -11.75
C VAL A 476 23.51 -5.00 -12.33
N LEU A 477 23.41 -6.24 -12.75
CA LEU A 477 22.24 -6.76 -13.43
C LEU A 477 21.28 -7.40 -12.44
N LEU A 478 20.01 -7.04 -12.54
CA LEU A 478 18.92 -7.78 -11.95
C LEU A 478 18.63 -9.05 -12.74
N ASP A 479 17.75 -9.88 -12.21
CA ASP A 479 17.35 -11.15 -12.82
C ASP A 479 16.62 -10.97 -14.16
N ASP A 480 15.95 -9.84 -14.33
CA ASP A 480 15.24 -9.42 -15.55
C ASP A 480 16.14 -8.69 -16.56
N GLU A 481 17.48 -8.75 -16.36
CA GLU A 481 18.51 -8.03 -17.12
C GLU A 481 18.44 -6.50 -17.00
N THR A 482 17.66 -5.95 -16.06
CA THR A 482 17.71 -4.52 -15.75
C THR A 482 19.10 -4.18 -15.20
N ASP A 483 19.80 -3.26 -15.86
CA ASP A 483 21.13 -2.81 -15.44
C ASP A 483 21.04 -1.60 -14.52
N LEU A 484 21.24 -1.83 -13.22
CA LEU A 484 21.32 -0.79 -12.18
C LEU A 484 22.62 0.02 -12.26
N GLY A 485 23.55 -0.34 -13.15
CA GLY A 485 24.78 0.41 -13.41
C GLY A 485 24.56 1.73 -14.17
N TYR A 486 23.34 2.00 -14.64
CA TYR A 486 22.94 3.29 -15.23
C TYR A 486 22.08 4.10 -14.27
N VAL A 487 22.13 5.42 -14.42
CA VAL A 487 21.27 6.31 -13.63
C VAL A 487 19.80 6.01 -13.92
N GLU A 488 19.01 5.79 -12.86
CA GLU A 488 17.58 5.47 -12.96
C GLU A 488 16.75 6.61 -13.56
N ASP A 489 15.69 6.24 -14.28
CA ASP A 489 14.69 7.19 -14.76
C ASP A 489 14.03 7.94 -13.59
N GLY A 490 13.64 9.19 -13.84
CA GLY A 490 13.16 10.12 -12.83
C GLY A 490 14.26 10.85 -12.06
N THR A 491 15.53 10.42 -12.14
CA THR A 491 16.63 11.08 -11.41
C THR A 491 16.91 12.48 -11.95
N PRO A 492 17.08 13.52 -11.11
CA PRO A 492 17.31 14.89 -11.59
C PRO A 492 18.66 15.05 -12.28
N CYS A 493 18.65 15.62 -13.49
CA CYS A 493 19.85 15.90 -14.30
C CYS A 493 20.10 17.39 -14.54
N GLY A 494 19.16 18.25 -14.10
CA GLY A 494 19.26 19.70 -14.21
C GLY A 494 18.05 20.40 -13.55
N PRO A 495 18.01 21.74 -13.55
CA PRO A 495 16.87 22.49 -13.05
C PRO A 495 15.60 22.17 -13.85
N ASN A 496 14.58 21.62 -13.21
CA ASN A 496 13.34 21.15 -13.84
C ASN A 496 13.55 20.10 -14.95
N MET A 497 14.59 19.27 -14.82
CA MET A 497 14.92 18.20 -15.75
C MET A 497 15.19 16.88 -15.03
N MET A 498 14.82 15.77 -15.66
CA MET A 498 15.06 14.42 -15.14
C MET A 498 15.46 13.44 -16.24
N CYS A 499 16.11 12.36 -15.82
CA CYS A 499 16.55 11.29 -16.71
C CYS A 499 15.37 10.46 -17.18
N MET A 500 15.30 10.21 -18.49
CA MET A 500 14.38 9.26 -19.11
C MET A 500 15.12 8.58 -20.26
N ASP A 501 15.18 7.26 -20.27
CA ASP A 501 15.89 6.48 -21.30
C ASP A 501 17.32 6.98 -21.54
N ARG A 502 18.03 7.26 -20.43
CA ARG A 502 19.42 7.76 -20.41
C ARG A 502 19.62 9.14 -21.03
N ARG A 503 18.56 9.92 -21.21
CA ARG A 503 18.59 11.31 -21.69
C ARG A 503 18.10 12.27 -20.63
N CYS A 504 18.68 13.47 -20.59
CA CYS A 504 18.21 14.53 -19.73
C CYS A 504 17.10 15.32 -20.40
N LEU A 505 15.86 15.13 -19.94
CA LEU A 505 14.68 15.75 -20.54
C LEU A 505 14.05 16.75 -19.58
N SER A 506 13.43 17.80 -20.14
CA SER A 506 12.64 18.73 -19.34
C SER A 506 11.40 18.03 -18.81
N ILE A 507 11.06 18.22 -17.54
CA ILE A 507 9.85 17.63 -16.93
C ILE A 507 8.59 18.05 -17.72
N GLN A 508 8.56 19.28 -18.24
CA GLN A 508 7.44 19.79 -19.05
C GLN A 508 7.32 19.14 -20.43
N SER A 509 8.41 18.54 -20.94
CA SER A 509 8.40 17.82 -22.23
C SER A 509 7.90 16.39 -22.12
N LEU A 510 7.75 15.90 -20.89
CA LEU A 510 7.20 14.58 -20.62
C LEU A 510 5.68 14.68 -20.62
N ASN A 511 5.01 13.66 -21.16
CA ASN A 511 3.55 13.59 -21.24
C ASN A 511 2.92 13.27 -19.87
N ILE A 512 3.24 14.05 -18.85
CA ILE A 512 2.73 13.91 -17.48
C ILE A 512 1.44 14.70 -17.39
N SER A 513 0.33 14.00 -17.15
CA SER A 513 -1.01 14.60 -16.95
C SER A 513 -0.96 15.65 -15.86
N SER A 514 -1.35 16.89 -16.13
CA SER A 514 -1.19 18.01 -15.19
C SER A 514 -2.46 18.28 -14.36
N CYS A 515 -2.28 18.63 -13.09
CA CYS A 515 -3.36 19.16 -12.26
C CYS A 515 -3.77 20.59 -12.68
N PRO A 516 -4.99 21.03 -12.32
CA PRO A 516 -5.43 22.41 -12.56
C PRO A 516 -4.50 23.42 -11.88
N MET A 517 -4.35 24.58 -12.52
CA MET A 517 -3.56 25.71 -12.05
C MET A 517 -4.43 26.96 -11.94
N ASP A 518 -4.14 27.82 -10.95
CA ASP A 518 -4.80 29.13 -10.86
C ASP A 518 -4.29 30.11 -11.93
N ALA A 519 -4.86 31.32 -11.96
CA ALA A 519 -4.45 32.39 -12.88
C ALA A 519 -2.99 32.84 -12.72
N ASN A 520 -2.32 32.48 -11.62
CA ASN A 520 -0.92 32.79 -11.35
C ASN A 520 0.02 31.60 -11.62
N GLY A 521 -0.49 30.49 -12.16
CA GLY A 521 0.29 29.29 -12.44
C GLY A 521 0.60 28.43 -11.22
N LYS A 522 -0.14 28.58 -10.11
CA LYS A 522 -0.01 27.72 -8.93
C LYS A 522 -0.85 26.46 -9.11
N VAL A 523 -0.17 25.32 -9.09
CA VAL A 523 -0.80 23.99 -9.10
C VAL A 523 -1.74 23.85 -7.89
N CYS A 524 -2.95 23.33 -8.13
CA CYS A 524 -4.00 23.16 -7.12
C CYS A 524 -4.27 24.46 -6.33
N SER A 525 -4.29 25.59 -7.03
CA SER A 525 -4.46 26.94 -6.46
C SER A 525 -3.45 27.31 -5.36
N GLY A 526 -2.35 26.56 -5.23
CA GLY A 526 -1.40 26.69 -4.12
C GLY A 526 -1.93 26.18 -2.78
N HIS A 527 -3.03 25.43 -2.78
CA HIS A 527 -3.73 24.94 -1.60
C HIS A 527 -3.87 23.42 -1.56
N GLY A 528 -3.13 22.70 -2.40
CA GLY A 528 -3.12 21.25 -2.44
C GLY A 528 -1.87 20.69 -3.10
N VAL A 529 -1.82 19.36 -3.16
CA VAL A 529 -0.75 18.59 -3.79
C VAL A 529 -1.34 17.84 -4.97
N CYS A 530 -0.62 17.80 -6.10
CA CYS A 530 -1.04 17.03 -7.27
C CYS A 530 -0.62 15.56 -7.10
N SER A 531 -1.59 14.64 -7.22
CA SER A 531 -1.38 13.21 -7.16
C SER A 531 -0.87 12.63 -8.49
N ASN A 532 -0.45 11.36 -8.46
CA ASN A 532 -0.11 10.55 -9.63
C ASN A 532 -1.28 10.35 -10.62
N GLU A 533 -2.52 10.51 -10.17
CA GLU A 533 -3.71 10.45 -11.02
C GLU A 533 -4.11 11.83 -11.60
N ALA A 534 -3.26 12.84 -11.45
CA ALA A 534 -3.54 14.23 -11.84
C ALA A 534 -4.78 14.82 -11.15
N THR A 535 -5.00 14.43 -9.89
CA THR A 535 -6.05 14.97 -9.02
C THR A 535 -5.44 15.82 -7.90
N CYS A 536 -6.11 16.92 -7.55
CA CYS A 536 -5.65 17.79 -6.47
C CYS A 536 -6.12 17.27 -5.11
N ILE A 537 -5.17 16.95 -4.23
CA ILE A 537 -5.42 16.61 -2.84
C ILE A 537 -5.32 17.90 -2.03
N CYS A 538 -6.47 18.45 -1.65
CA CYS A 538 -6.55 19.75 -0.99
C CYS A 538 -6.12 19.71 0.48
N SER A 539 -5.50 20.81 0.91
CA SER A 539 -5.20 21.07 2.32
C SER A 539 -6.50 21.15 3.13
N THR A 540 -6.42 20.90 4.43
CA THR A 540 -7.59 20.63 5.30
C THR A 540 -8.66 21.72 5.39
N THR A 541 -8.40 22.95 4.92
CA THR A 541 -9.36 24.08 4.89
C THR A 541 -9.77 24.48 3.48
N TRP A 542 -9.47 23.64 2.50
CA TRP A 542 -9.68 23.90 1.07
C TRP A 542 -10.39 22.71 0.42
N ALA A 543 -11.20 23.01 -0.59
CA ALA A 543 -12.01 22.06 -1.33
C ALA A 543 -12.13 22.46 -2.80
N GLY A 544 -12.80 21.61 -3.57
CA GLY A 544 -12.93 21.75 -5.02
C GLY A 544 -11.87 20.96 -5.77
N THR A 545 -12.12 20.74 -7.06
CA THR A 545 -11.23 19.95 -7.93
C THR A 545 -9.87 20.63 -8.15
N ASP A 546 -9.78 21.94 -7.92
CA ASP A 546 -8.57 22.76 -8.04
C ASP A 546 -8.12 23.39 -6.72
N CYS A 547 -8.74 23.00 -5.60
CA CYS A 547 -8.52 23.56 -4.26
C CYS A 547 -8.68 25.08 -4.15
N SER A 548 -9.53 25.69 -4.98
CA SER A 548 -9.81 27.14 -4.95
C SER A 548 -10.87 27.57 -3.93
N MET A 549 -11.64 26.62 -3.37
CA MET A 549 -12.74 26.92 -2.47
C MET A 549 -12.31 26.78 -1.01
N PHE A 550 -12.47 27.85 -0.22
CA PHE A 550 -12.23 27.80 1.23
C PHE A 550 -13.38 27.04 1.93
N ASP A 551 -13.06 25.91 2.56
CA ASP A 551 -13.99 25.03 3.27
C ASP A 551 -13.49 24.87 4.71
N PRO A 552 -13.81 25.81 5.62
CA PRO A 552 -13.38 25.71 7.01
C PRO A 552 -14.08 24.52 7.66
N ARG A 553 -13.33 23.71 8.43
CA ARG A 553 -13.93 22.63 9.21
C ARG A 553 -15.08 23.20 10.04
N ARG A 554 -16.29 22.67 9.84
CA ARG A 554 -17.40 22.95 10.75
C ARG A 554 -16.90 22.62 12.14
N LYS A 555 -16.95 23.59 13.06
CA LYS A 555 -16.71 23.28 14.48
C LYS A 555 -17.67 22.12 14.81
N ASP A 556 -17.16 21.10 15.49
CA ASP A 556 -18.05 20.15 16.16
C ASP A 556 -18.92 20.99 17.08
N ASP A 557 -20.12 21.33 16.61
CA ASP A 557 -21.14 21.94 17.43
C ASP A 557 -21.52 20.87 18.45
N SER A 558 -20.79 20.91 19.56
CA SER A 558 -21.18 20.34 20.84
C SER A 558 -22.37 21.11 21.42
N GLU A 559 -23.16 21.79 20.59
CA GLU A 559 -24.50 22.22 20.95
C GLU A 559 -25.45 21.14 20.45
N LYS A 560 -25.81 20.25 21.38
CA LYS A 560 -27.07 19.53 21.26
C LYS A 560 -28.13 20.55 20.84
N PRO A 561 -28.82 20.40 19.69
CA PRO A 561 -30.04 21.15 19.50
C PRO A 561 -30.92 20.77 20.67
N SER A 562 -31.28 21.75 21.49
CA SER A 562 -32.27 21.55 22.54
C SER A 562 -33.49 20.95 21.86
N GLY A 563 -33.72 19.66 22.08
CA GLY A 563 -34.86 18.94 21.52
C GLY A 563 -36.15 19.63 21.94
N PRO A 564 -37.27 19.40 21.23
CA PRO A 564 -38.54 19.96 21.63
C PRO A 564 -38.79 19.57 23.09
N LYS A 565 -38.95 20.57 23.96
CA LYS A 565 -39.29 20.34 25.38
C LYS A 565 -40.50 19.41 25.38
N GLY A 566 -40.29 18.18 25.85
CA GLY A 566 -41.37 17.22 26.06
C GLY A 566 -42.48 17.86 26.91
N PRO A 567 -43.74 17.43 26.74
CA PRO A 567 -44.87 18.08 27.41
C PRO A 567 -44.60 18.08 28.92
N SER A 568 -44.58 19.29 29.49
CA SER A 568 -44.44 19.55 30.92
C SER A 568 -45.29 18.57 31.73
N ALA A 569 -44.78 18.07 32.86
CA ALA A 569 -45.44 17.08 33.73
C ALA A 569 -46.91 17.40 34.06
N THR A 570 -47.30 18.68 33.98
CA THR A 570 -48.69 19.15 34.03
C THR A 570 -49.61 18.50 33.00
N ASN A 571 -49.17 18.26 31.76
CA ASN A 571 -49.99 17.67 30.69
C ASN A 571 -50.21 16.15 30.87
N LEU A 572 -49.25 15.45 31.49
CA LEU A 572 -49.38 14.03 31.86
C LEU A 572 -50.36 13.82 33.02
N ILE A 573 -50.40 14.77 33.96
CA ILE A 573 -51.35 14.77 35.09
C ILE A 573 -52.77 15.07 34.57
N ILE A 574 -52.94 16.05 33.68
CA ILE A 574 -54.25 16.39 33.09
C ILE A 574 -54.81 15.21 32.27
N GLY A 575 -53.97 14.54 31.47
CA GLY A 575 -54.37 13.36 30.70
C GLY A 575 -54.79 12.18 31.59
N SER A 576 -54.09 11.96 32.70
CA SER A 576 -54.42 10.88 33.64
C SER A 576 -55.72 11.16 34.41
N ILE A 577 -55.97 12.41 34.81
CA ILE A 577 -57.22 12.81 35.48
C ILE A 577 -58.40 12.71 34.52
N ALA A 578 -58.25 13.20 33.27
CA ALA A 578 -59.28 13.08 32.25
C ALA A 578 -59.62 11.62 31.93
N GLY A 579 -58.59 10.75 31.84
CA GLY A 579 -58.76 9.32 31.64
C GLY A 579 -59.51 8.64 32.80
N ALA A 580 -59.16 8.96 34.05
CA ALA A 580 -59.82 8.41 35.22
C ALA A 580 -61.30 8.84 35.32
N ILE A 581 -61.62 10.10 35.00
CA ILE A 581 -63.00 10.60 34.97
C ILE A 581 -63.82 9.88 33.89
N LEU A 582 -63.25 9.65 32.70
CA LEU A 582 -63.93 8.98 31.61
C LEU A 582 -64.25 7.51 31.95
N VAL A 583 -63.31 6.80 32.59
CA VAL A 583 -63.53 5.43 33.05
C VAL A 583 -64.60 5.38 34.14
N ALA A 584 -64.56 6.31 35.10
CA ALA A 584 -65.59 6.39 36.16
C ALA A 584 -66.98 6.67 35.57
N ALA A 585 -67.09 7.55 34.57
CA ALA A 585 -68.34 7.83 33.87
C ALA A 585 -68.91 6.61 33.12
N ILE A 586 -68.04 5.78 32.50
CA ILE A 586 -68.46 4.55 31.83
C ILE A 586 -68.94 3.50 32.85
N VAL A 587 -68.25 3.34 33.98
CA VAL A 587 -68.63 2.38 35.02
C VAL A 587 -69.96 2.77 35.69
N LEU A 588 -70.15 4.06 35.98
CA LEU A 588 -71.41 4.57 36.54
C LEU A 588 -72.55 4.55 35.52
N GLY A 589 -72.27 4.86 34.24
CA GLY A 589 -73.25 4.76 33.16
C GLY A 589 -73.70 3.32 32.86
N GLY A 590 -72.77 2.36 32.90
CA GLY A 590 -73.05 0.95 32.66
C GLY A 590 -73.86 0.28 33.78
N THR A 591 -73.63 0.66 35.03
CA THR A 591 -74.39 0.14 36.18
C THR A 591 -75.79 0.76 36.32
N GLY A 592 -76.02 1.95 35.77
CA GLY A 592 -77.34 2.61 35.71
C GLY A 592 -78.31 2.02 34.66
N TRP A 593 -77.80 1.44 33.56
CA TRP A 593 -78.66 0.93 32.48
C TRP A 593 -79.08 -0.55 32.66
N GLY A 594 -78.29 -1.33 33.42
CA GLY A 594 -78.54 -2.76 33.66
C GLY A 594 -79.72 -3.09 34.58
N PHE A 595 -80.22 -2.14 35.37
CA PHE A 595 -81.30 -2.40 36.34
C PHE A 595 -82.73 -2.23 35.80
N LYS A 596 -82.93 -1.76 34.56
CA LYS A 596 -84.28 -1.45 34.03
C LYS A 596 -84.88 -2.51 33.09
N ASN A 597 -84.15 -3.55 32.70
CA ASN A 597 -84.61 -4.52 31.69
C ASN A 597 -84.72 -5.99 32.13
N VAL A 598 -84.66 -6.28 33.44
CA VAL A 598 -84.95 -7.64 33.95
C VAL A 598 -86.35 -7.69 34.55
N LYS A 599 -87.37 -7.80 33.69
CA LYS A 599 -88.61 -8.52 34.01
C LYS A 599 -89.45 -8.78 32.76
N LYS A 600 -89.77 -10.07 32.58
CA LYS A 600 -90.68 -10.71 31.62
C LYS A 600 -90.04 -11.23 30.33
N ARG A 601 -89.74 -12.53 30.34
CA ARG A 601 -90.24 -13.43 29.30
C ARG A 601 -90.51 -14.80 29.91
N ARG A 602 -91.75 -15.26 29.73
CA ARG A 602 -92.29 -16.56 30.13
C ARG A 602 -91.88 -17.62 29.10
N TYR A 603 -91.83 -18.83 29.64
CA TYR A 603 -91.68 -20.16 29.05
C TYR A 603 -92.75 -20.52 28.01
N ASP A 604 -92.34 -21.25 26.96
CA ASP A 604 -93.22 -22.03 26.06
C ASP A 604 -92.47 -23.29 25.57
N PRO A 605 -92.97 -24.52 25.82
CA PRO A 605 -92.33 -25.77 25.39
C PRO A 605 -93.04 -26.38 24.18
N SER A 606 -92.37 -26.44 23.03
CA SER A 606 -92.57 -27.49 22.01
C SER A 606 -91.70 -27.22 20.79
N GLN A 607 -90.72 -28.09 20.54
CA GLN A 607 -90.39 -28.53 19.18
C GLN A 607 -89.48 -29.76 19.23
N GLN A 608 -90.06 -30.89 18.82
CA GLN A 608 -89.41 -32.15 18.47
C GLN A 608 -89.10 -32.19 16.98
N GLY A 609 -88.12 -33.04 16.62
CA GLY A 609 -87.89 -33.59 15.27
C GLY A 609 -86.55 -33.14 14.69
N ILE A 610 -85.59 -34.00 14.34
CA ILE A 610 -85.49 -35.46 14.21
C ILE A 610 -84.09 -35.86 14.70
#